data_AF-A0A4R5BFC4-F1
#
_entry.id   AF-A0A4R5BFC4-F1
#
_cell.length_a   1.000
_cell.length_b   1.000
_cell.length_c   1.000
_cell.angle_alpha   90.00
_cell.angle_beta   90.00
_cell.angle_gamma   90.00
#
_symmetry.space_group_name_H-M   'P 1'
#
loop_
_entity.id
_entity.type
_entity.pdbx_description
1 polymer ?
#
loop_
_entity_poly.entity_id
_entity_poly.type
_entity_poly.pdbx_seq_one_letter_code
_entity_poly.pdbx_strand_id
1 'polypeptide(L)'
;MMMRPARLAGTAVAAFEEAMATQRRPKTMIRFVADAARDTAEEALADAPEAPARVAFDVAFHEVSGIVRRLLEGTGYLAETVAAIRDEAHRLARQVDARGGAADSRFVQAARELVRPDE
;
A
#
# COMPACT_ATOMS: atom_id res chain seq x y z
N MET A 1 11.69 -14.60 -5.73
CA MET A 1 11.50 -13.81 -6.96
C MET A 1 12.10 -12.41 -6.78
N MET A 2 12.78 -11.86 -7.79
CA MET A 2 13.17 -10.45 -7.83
C MET A 2 12.03 -9.63 -8.46
N MET A 3 11.78 -8.43 -7.95
CA MET A 3 10.77 -7.51 -8.47
C MET A 3 11.25 -6.06 -8.43
N ARG A 4 10.72 -5.25 -9.35
CA ARG A 4 10.87 -3.79 -9.29
C ARG A 4 9.86 -3.20 -8.31
N PRO A 5 10.27 -2.30 -7.41
CA PRO A 5 9.34 -1.62 -6.49
C PRO A 5 8.17 -0.94 -7.21
N ALA A 6 8.40 -0.28 -8.35
CA ALA A 6 7.34 0.36 -9.14
C ALA A 6 6.19 -0.62 -9.50
N ARG A 7 6.50 -1.89 -9.80
CA ARG A 7 5.47 -2.91 -10.12
C ARG A 7 4.61 -3.30 -8.92
N LEU A 8 5.07 -3.00 -7.71
CA LEU A 8 4.38 -3.29 -6.46
C LEU A 8 3.64 -2.07 -5.89
N ALA A 9 3.72 -0.90 -6.54
CA ALA A 9 3.02 0.30 -6.13
C ALA A 9 1.50 0.07 -6.04
N GLY A 10 0.90 -0.57 -7.05
CA GLY A 10 -0.53 -0.91 -7.04
C GLY A 10 -0.92 -1.83 -5.86
N THR A 11 -0.09 -2.82 -5.56
CA THR A 11 -0.30 -3.70 -4.40
C THR A 11 -0.19 -2.93 -3.08
N ALA A 12 0.80 -2.04 -2.95
CA ALA A 12 0.95 -1.19 -1.78
C ALA A 12 -0.24 -0.23 -1.61
N VAL A 13 -0.74 0.38 -2.69
CA VAL A 13 -1.92 1.25 -2.69
C VAL A 13 -3.16 0.52 -2.20
N ALA A 14 -3.36 -0.74 -2.60
CA ALA A 14 -4.53 -1.53 -2.18
C ALA A 14 -4.64 -1.68 -0.65
N ALA A 15 -3.53 -1.66 0.09
CA ALA A 15 -3.57 -1.64 1.56
C ALA A 15 -4.21 -0.35 2.11
N PHE A 16 -3.93 0.80 1.48
CA PHE A 16 -4.51 2.08 1.86
C PHE A 16 -5.97 2.18 1.42
N GLU A 17 -6.33 1.62 0.27
CA GLU A 17 -7.73 1.50 -0.15
C GLU A 17 -8.56 0.73 0.88
N GLU A 18 -8.06 -0.41 1.33
CA GLU A 18 -8.73 -1.26 2.32
C GLU A 18 -8.80 -0.57 3.71
N ALA A 19 -7.72 0.12 4.11
CA ALA A 19 -7.71 0.91 5.35
C ALA A 19 -8.75 2.06 5.31
N MET A 20 -8.83 2.79 4.20
CA MET A 20 -9.81 3.87 4.02
C MET A 20 -11.24 3.34 3.92
N ALA A 21 -11.45 2.19 3.26
CA ALA A 21 -12.74 1.53 3.18
C ALA A 21 -13.23 1.07 4.56
N THR A 22 -12.33 0.53 5.40
CA THR A 22 -12.62 0.13 6.78
C THR A 22 -13.10 1.32 7.62
N GLN A 23 -12.52 2.50 7.38
CA GLN A 23 -12.93 3.76 7.99
C GLN A 23 -14.14 4.43 7.29
N ARG A 24 -14.81 3.73 6.37
CA ARG A 24 -16.00 4.20 5.64
C ARG A 24 -15.78 5.52 4.90
N ARG A 25 -14.56 5.74 4.37
CA ARG A 25 -14.29 6.93 3.55
C ARG A 25 -15.09 6.88 2.25
N PRO A 26 -15.46 8.04 1.67
CA PRO A 26 -16.20 8.07 0.41
C PRO A 26 -15.43 7.34 -0.71
N LYS A 27 -16.12 6.53 -1.52
CA LYS A 27 -15.51 5.78 -2.63
C LYS A 27 -14.78 6.67 -3.63
N THR A 28 -15.31 7.86 -3.91
CA THR A 28 -14.70 8.84 -4.79
C THR A 28 -13.36 9.34 -4.25
N MET A 29 -13.27 9.56 -2.93
CA MET A 29 -12.03 9.93 -2.25
C MET A 29 -11.01 8.79 -2.27
N ILE A 30 -11.45 7.57 -1.97
CA ILE A 30 -10.58 6.38 -2.01
C ILE A 30 -9.95 6.25 -3.39
N ARG A 31 -10.77 6.31 -4.44
CA ARG A 31 -10.29 6.23 -5.83
C ARG A 31 -9.34 7.36 -6.18
N PHE A 32 -9.66 8.60 -5.83
CA PHE A 32 -8.78 9.74 -6.09
C PHE A 32 -7.39 9.55 -5.44
N VAL A 33 -7.36 9.17 -4.16
CA VAL A 33 -6.11 8.95 -3.43
C VAL A 33 -5.35 7.76 -4.01
N ALA A 34 -6.04 6.66 -4.35
CA ALA A 34 -5.43 5.46 -4.89
C ALA A 34 -4.81 5.69 -6.27
N ASP A 35 -5.57 6.27 -7.20
CA ASP A 35 -5.11 6.55 -8.57
C ASP A 35 -3.91 7.52 -8.51
N ALA A 36 -4.02 8.63 -7.77
CA ALA A 36 -2.94 9.60 -7.66
C ALA A 36 -1.69 9.05 -6.94
N ALA A 37 -1.86 8.27 -5.86
CA ALA A 37 -0.75 7.68 -5.14
C ALA A 37 -0.02 6.63 -5.97
N ARG A 38 -0.75 5.84 -6.76
CA ARG A 38 -0.19 4.85 -7.66
C ARG A 38 0.67 5.53 -8.73
N ASP A 39 0.11 6.47 -9.47
CA ASP A 39 0.82 7.13 -10.58
C ASP A 39 2.10 7.83 -10.07
N THR A 40 1.99 8.54 -8.95
CA THR A 40 3.13 9.22 -8.33
C THR A 40 4.18 8.23 -7.83
N ALA A 41 3.78 7.10 -7.24
CA ALA A 41 4.72 6.10 -6.75
C ALA A 41 5.41 5.34 -7.89
N GLU A 42 4.68 5.02 -8.97
CA GLU A 42 5.25 4.39 -10.15
C GLU A 42 6.31 5.29 -10.81
N GLU A 43 6.05 6.60 -10.90
CA GLU A 43 7.01 7.59 -11.38
C GLU A 43 8.22 7.72 -10.44
N ALA A 44 7.99 7.87 -9.14
CA ALA A 44 9.07 8.04 -8.15
C ALA A 44 9.99 6.81 -8.05
N LEU A 45 9.47 5.61 -8.34
CA LEU A 45 10.19 4.34 -8.26
C LEU A 45 10.65 3.84 -9.62
N ALA A 46 10.53 4.62 -10.69
CA ALA A 46 10.84 4.20 -12.06
C ALA A 46 12.27 3.65 -12.22
N ASP A 47 13.22 4.30 -11.55
CA ASP A 47 14.65 3.94 -11.58
C ASP A 47 15.08 3.08 -10.38
N ALA A 48 14.15 2.68 -9.51
CA ALA A 48 14.48 1.87 -8.35
C ALA A 48 14.95 0.47 -8.80
N PRO A 49 16.09 -0.03 -8.29
CA PRO A 49 16.63 -1.31 -8.72
C PRO A 49 15.72 -2.47 -8.33
N GLU A 50 15.86 -3.57 -9.05
CA GLU A 50 15.22 -4.83 -8.68
C GLU A 50 15.77 -5.33 -7.34
N ALA A 51 14.87 -5.83 -6.50
CA ALA A 51 15.19 -6.38 -5.20
C ALA A 51 14.35 -7.64 -4.96
N PRO A 52 14.69 -8.47 -3.95
CA PRO A 52 13.81 -9.56 -3.54
C PRO A 52 12.39 -9.03 -3.31
N ALA A 53 11.37 -9.75 -3.77
CA ALA A 53 9.98 -9.28 -3.79
C ALA A 53 9.52 -8.64 -2.47
N ARG A 54 9.93 -9.21 -1.34
CA ARG A 54 9.65 -8.67 -0.01
C ARG A 54 10.24 -7.27 0.21
N VAL A 55 11.52 -7.10 -0.15
CA VAL A 55 12.25 -5.83 -0.05
C VAL A 55 11.67 -4.81 -1.03
N ALA A 56 11.39 -5.24 -2.26
CA ALA A 56 10.76 -4.38 -3.27
C ALA A 56 9.37 -3.91 -2.81
N PHE A 57 8.60 -4.78 -2.14
CA PHE A 57 7.31 -4.43 -1.56
C PHE A 57 7.44 -3.42 -0.42
N ASP A 58 8.41 -3.59 0.49
CA ASP A 58 8.65 -2.62 1.57
C ASP A 58 9.02 -1.24 1.04
N VAL A 59 9.87 -1.18 0.00
CA VAL A 59 10.22 0.08 -0.67
C VAL A 59 8.98 0.74 -1.28
N ALA A 60 8.19 -0.03 -2.05
CA ALA A 60 6.96 0.47 -2.66
C ALA A 60 5.97 0.97 -1.60
N PHE A 61 5.79 0.21 -0.53
CA PHE A 61 4.88 0.54 0.56
C PHE A 61 5.29 1.81 1.30
N HIS A 62 6.59 2.00 1.56
CA HIS A 62 7.09 3.20 2.20
C HIS A 62 6.83 4.45 1.34
N GLU A 63 7.10 4.37 0.04
CA GLU A 63 6.89 5.50 -0.88
C GLU A 63 5.39 5.85 -0.98
N VAL A 64 4.54 4.84 -1.20
CA VAL A 64 3.08 5.03 -1.24
C VAL A 64 2.56 5.63 0.06
N SER A 65 3.05 5.20 1.23
CA SER A 65 2.68 5.76 2.53
C SER A 65 2.97 7.26 2.62
N GLY A 66 4.16 7.68 2.16
CA GLY A 66 4.56 9.09 2.12
C GLY A 66 3.71 9.92 1.15
N ILE A 67 3.30 9.35 0.02
CA ILE A 67 2.45 10.02 -0.97
C ILE A 67 1.01 10.15 -0.46
N VAL A 68 0.41 9.05 0.02
CA VAL A 68 -0.96 9.05 0.58
C VAL A 68 -1.08 10.05 1.73
N ARG A 69 -0.07 10.12 2.61
CA ARG A 69 -0.03 11.14 3.67
C ARG A 69 -0.14 12.56 3.08
N ARG A 70 0.72 12.90 2.11
CA ARG A 70 0.74 14.22 1.46
C ARG A 70 -0.60 14.55 0.78
N LEU A 71 -1.22 13.58 0.10
CA LEU A 71 -2.51 13.75 -0.56
C LEU A 71 -3.64 14.01 0.44
N LEU A 72 -3.69 13.26 1.55
CA LEU A 72 -4.71 13.43 2.58
C LEU A 72 -4.54 14.74 3.34
N GLU A 73 -3.31 15.09 3.72
CA GLU A 73 -3.01 16.39 4.34
C GLU A 73 -3.37 17.55 3.40
N GLY A 74 -3.01 17.45 2.12
CA GLY A 74 -3.31 18.45 1.10
C GLY A 74 -4.82 18.62 0.80
N THR A 75 -5.63 17.62 1.13
CA THR A 75 -7.11 17.68 1.03
C THR A 75 -7.78 18.12 2.32
N GLY A 76 -7.01 18.52 3.34
CA GLY A 76 -7.50 19.07 4.60
C GLY A 76 -7.88 18.04 5.67
N TYR A 77 -7.46 16.76 5.52
CA TYR A 77 -7.64 15.77 6.57
C TYR A 77 -6.77 16.09 7.78
N LEU A 78 -7.31 15.88 8.98
CA LEU A 78 -6.59 16.01 10.23
C LEU A 78 -5.47 14.95 10.32
N ALA A 79 -4.31 15.36 10.86
CA ALA A 79 -3.15 14.48 11.02
C ALA A 79 -3.47 13.16 11.73
N GLU A 80 -4.36 13.19 12.72
CA GLU A 80 -4.82 11.99 13.45
C GLU A 80 -5.55 11.00 12.54
N THR A 81 -6.37 11.50 11.61
CA THR A 81 -7.07 10.65 10.63
C THR A 81 -6.07 10.02 9.67
N VAL A 82 -5.09 10.80 9.20
CA VAL A 82 -4.04 10.31 8.31
C VAL A 82 -3.19 9.24 9.01
N ALA A 83 -2.84 9.46 10.27
CA ALA A 83 -2.13 8.49 11.10
C ALA A 83 -2.94 7.20 11.26
N ALA A 84 -4.24 7.28 11.56
CA ALA A 84 -5.09 6.11 11.71
C ALA A 84 -5.19 5.28 10.41
N ILE A 85 -5.30 5.93 9.24
CA ILE A 85 -5.30 5.24 7.94
C ILE A 85 -3.96 4.54 7.71
N ARG A 86 -2.85 5.24 7.95
CA ARG A 86 -1.50 4.69 7.81
C ARG A 86 -1.28 3.51 8.72
N ASP A 87 -1.61 3.63 10.00
CA ASP A 87 -1.36 2.58 10.98
C ASP A 87 -2.17 1.30 10.65
N GLU A 88 -3.40 1.46 10.13
CA GLU A 88 -4.20 0.35 9.62
C GLU A 88 -3.59 -0.29 8.36
N ALA A 89 -3.13 0.51 7.39
CA ALA A 89 -2.44 -0.01 6.21
C ALA A 89 -1.15 -0.77 6.60
N HIS A 90 -0.38 -0.26 7.56
CA HIS A 90 0.81 -0.95 8.09
C HIS A 90 0.45 -2.22 8.87
N ARG A 91 -0.71 -2.25 9.54
CA ARG A 91 -1.23 -3.47 10.18
C ARG A 91 -1.51 -4.54 9.12
N LEU A 92 -2.19 -4.18 8.03
CA LEU A 92 -2.45 -5.07 6.90
C LEU A 92 -1.13 -5.54 6.25
N ALA A 93 -0.19 -4.63 5.97
CA ALA A 93 1.10 -4.98 5.38
C ALA A 93 1.88 -6.00 6.24
N ARG A 94 1.86 -5.87 7.57
CA ARG A 94 2.47 -6.86 8.48
C ARG A 94 1.78 -8.23 8.44
N GLN A 95 0.49 -8.30 8.10
CA GLN A 95 -0.20 -9.58 7.93
C GLN A 95 0.29 -10.36 6.70
N VAL A 96 0.90 -9.69 5.71
CA VAL A 96 1.52 -10.36 4.57
C VAL A 96 2.56 -11.39 5.04
N ASP A 97 3.31 -11.07 6.10
CA ASP A 97 4.31 -11.97 6.69
C ASP A 97 3.75 -13.02 7.66
N ALA A 98 2.53 -12.80 8.18
CA ALA A 98 1.95 -13.70 9.17
C ALA A 98 1.53 -15.04 8.53
N ARG A 99 1.75 -16.17 9.23
CA ARG A 99 1.29 -17.51 8.78
C ARG A 99 -0.21 -17.76 8.99
N GLY A 100 -0.94 -16.85 9.64
CA GLY A 100 -2.39 -16.93 9.85
C GLY A 100 -3.01 -15.55 10.10
N GLY A 101 -4.35 -15.45 9.99
CA GLY A 101 -5.11 -14.25 10.39
C GLY A 101 -5.55 -13.27 9.30
N ALA A 102 -5.59 -13.68 8.01
CA ALA A 102 -5.93 -12.76 6.91
C ALA A 102 -7.04 -13.28 5.97
N ALA A 103 -7.98 -14.07 6.48
CA ALA A 103 -9.03 -14.68 5.66
C ALA A 103 -9.91 -13.66 4.93
N ASP A 104 -10.04 -12.44 5.48
CA ASP A 104 -10.99 -11.44 4.98
C ASP A 104 -10.34 -10.30 4.19
N SER A 105 -9.01 -10.17 4.20
CA SER A 105 -8.31 -9.08 3.50
C SER A 105 -7.91 -9.49 2.08
N ARG A 106 -8.50 -8.84 1.08
CA ARG A 106 -8.17 -9.07 -0.34
C ARG A 106 -6.76 -8.57 -0.65
N PHE A 107 -6.36 -7.45 -0.07
CA PHE A 107 -4.98 -6.97 -0.23
C PHE A 107 -3.97 -7.99 0.31
N VAL A 108 -4.16 -8.52 1.52
CA VAL A 108 -3.18 -9.44 2.12
C VAL A 108 -3.04 -10.73 1.30
N GLN A 109 -4.14 -11.23 0.74
CA GLN A 109 -4.13 -12.41 -0.15
C GLN A 109 -3.30 -12.12 -1.42
N ALA A 110 -3.62 -11.05 -2.14
CA ALA A 110 -2.92 -10.67 -3.36
C ALA A 110 -1.42 -10.36 -3.12
N ALA A 111 -1.10 -9.69 -2.00
CA ALA A 111 0.28 -9.39 -1.66
C ALA A 111 1.08 -10.68 -1.36
N ARG A 112 0.49 -11.65 -0.65
CA ARG A 112 1.14 -12.94 -0.35
C ARG A 112 1.48 -13.75 -1.60
N GLU A 113 0.60 -13.76 -2.60
CA GLU A 113 0.85 -14.40 -3.89
C GLU A 113 2.08 -13.81 -4.60
N LEU A 114 2.34 -12.52 -4.41
CA LEU A 114 3.46 -11.82 -5.05
C LEU A 114 4.78 -11.92 -4.28
N VAL A 115 4.73 -11.97 -2.95
CA VAL A 115 5.95 -11.93 -2.10
C VAL A 115 6.41 -13.29 -1.59
N ARG A 116 5.55 -14.32 -1.57
CA ARG A 116 6.00 -15.67 -1.22
C ARG A 116 6.73 -16.29 -2.41
N PRO A 117 7.97 -16.79 -2.24
CA PRO A 117 8.57 -17.66 -3.24
C PRO A 117 7.70 -18.93 -3.35
N ASP A 118 7.48 -19.41 -4.57
CA ASP A 118 6.91 -20.74 -4.80
C ASP A 118 7.66 -21.75 -3.90
N GLU A 119 6.92 -22.46 -3.04
CA GLU A 119 7.45 -23.62 -2.30
C GLU A 119 7.72 -24.80 -3.25
#